data_AF-A0ABD3PNY1-F1
#
_entry.id   AF-A0ABD3PNY1-F1
#
_cell.length_a   1.000
_cell.length_b   1.000
_cell.length_c   1.000
_cell.angle_alpha   90.00
_cell.angle_beta   90.00
_cell.angle_gamma   90.00
#
_symmetry.space_group_name_H-M   'P 1'
#
loop_
_entity.id
_entity.type
_entity.pdbx_description
1 polymer ?
#
loop_
_entity_poly.entity_id
_entity_poly.type
_entity_poly.pdbx_seq_one_letter_code
_entity_poly.pdbx_strand_id
1 'polypeptide(L)'
;MSRTHPSPAPSSSPITLRSLSSLNPDNNQPPSALERAALPTLTPGHAIAILSAHGAGGHRLLRTTDVHSLCQSARPGKQRDAQVIVRALSDFRRCNKYILTKKGGRMALEGILRAMTPNYKVVFGIHKVHAGAYALKSINEETGLYYTADMWMVDKILSRIKEGMDEMISRGVDVRLDLNEDLENAQEDENGYELKDRKTLKSALESVNSSINLLIKRRARPENEMKKRAKRRYLKYLKTNEGPSTSTMEMATDICIKLGGVEYARENIVEPYRKVWWSRGVVDESVLGLIEAEERRVEEEKAKIEAAAAAEAAAAAEAEQDAAEESEDAKGEDAAANEADGEAKEDETK
;
A
#
# COMPACT_ATOMS: atom_id res chain seq x y z
N MET A 1 7.08 78.50 -9.95
CA MET A 1 6.68 77.20 -10.54
C MET A 1 6.05 76.36 -9.45
N SER A 2 4.73 76.42 -9.35
CA SER A 2 3.95 75.83 -8.26
C SER A 2 3.71 74.34 -8.52
N ARG A 3 4.17 73.48 -7.61
CA ARG A 3 3.94 72.02 -7.67
C ARG A 3 2.59 71.70 -7.04
N THR A 4 1.68 71.17 -7.85
CA THR A 4 0.40 70.61 -7.42
C THR A 4 0.61 69.20 -6.90
N HIS A 5 0.17 68.94 -5.66
CA HIS A 5 0.14 67.60 -5.07
C HIS A 5 -1.07 66.81 -5.59
N PRO A 6 -0.92 65.53 -5.97
CA PRO A 6 -2.04 64.68 -6.35
C PRO A 6 -2.84 64.22 -5.11
N SER A 7 -4.16 64.27 -5.26
CA SER A 7 -5.17 63.91 -4.25
C SER A 7 -5.14 62.40 -3.91
N PRO A 8 -5.35 62.00 -2.65
CA PRO A 8 -5.37 60.58 -2.27
C PRO A 8 -6.65 59.88 -2.77
N ALA A 9 -6.48 58.67 -3.29
CA ALA A 9 -7.57 57.82 -3.77
C ALA A 9 -8.48 57.34 -2.62
N PRO A 10 -9.79 57.11 -2.88
CA PRO A 10 -10.76 56.74 -1.85
C PRO A 10 -10.46 55.35 -1.26
N SER A 11 -10.45 55.29 0.07
CA SER A 11 -10.25 54.07 0.86
C SER A 11 -11.35 53.05 0.59
N SER A 12 -10.98 51.87 0.09
CA SER A 12 -11.89 50.73 -0.01
C SER A 12 -12.25 50.24 1.39
N SER A 13 -13.51 50.40 1.77
CA SER A 13 -14.09 49.87 2.99
C SER A 13 -13.82 48.36 3.14
N PRO A 14 -13.53 47.88 4.36
CA PRO A 14 -13.26 46.48 4.60
C PRO A 14 -14.48 45.63 4.27
N ILE A 15 -14.27 44.61 3.43
CA ILE A 15 -15.25 43.56 3.18
C ILE A 15 -15.42 42.80 4.50
N THR A 16 -16.50 43.11 5.22
CA THR A 16 -16.97 42.37 6.38
C THR A 16 -17.26 40.94 5.93
N LEU A 17 -16.30 40.05 6.12
CA LEU A 17 -16.50 38.61 6.02
C LEU A 17 -17.57 38.23 7.07
N ARG A 18 -18.83 38.14 6.63
CA ARG A 18 -19.90 37.56 7.43
C ARG A 18 -19.45 36.17 7.86
N SER A 19 -19.17 36.06 9.15
CA SER A 19 -19.03 34.81 9.88
C SER A 19 -20.23 33.91 9.57
N LEU A 20 -19.99 32.81 8.86
CA LEU A 20 -20.97 31.78 8.49
C LEU A 20 -21.13 30.71 9.58
N SER A 21 -20.70 30.98 10.83
CA SER A 21 -20.53 29.94 11.85
C SER A 21 -21.62 29.90 12.93
N SER A 22 -22.79 30.50 12.74
CA SER A 22 -23.86 30.43 13.76
C SER A 22 -25.30 30.40 13.24
N LEU A 23 -25.57 29.67 12.15
CA LEU A 23 -26.93 29.22 11.84
C LEU A 23 -27.06 27.74 12.17
N ASN A 24 -27.69 27.40 13.29
CA ASN A 24 -28.37 26.12 13.47
C ASN A 24 -29.61 26.11 12.56
N PRO A 25 -29.67 25.30 11.50
CA PRO A 25 -30.82 25.25 10.59
C PRO A 25 -31.61 23.96 10.86
N ASP A 26 -32.24 23.85 12.02
CA ASP A 26 -33.00 22.63 12.34
C ASP A 26 -34.42 22.66 11.74
N ASN A 27 -34.71 21.59 10.98
CA ASN A 27 -36.00 20.98 10.61
C ASN A 27 -36.73 21.24 9.29
N ASN A 28 -36.30 22.15 8.40
CA ASN A 28 -36.98 22.30 7.08
C ASN A 28 -36.20 21.77 5.87
N GLN A 29 -35.12 21.02 6.08
CA GLN A 29 -34.51 20.30 4.95
C GLN A 29 -35.38 19.10 4.57
N PRO A 30 -35.77 18.96 3.29
CA PRO A 30 -36.53 17.78 2.87
C PRO A 30 -35.67 16.54 3.12
N PRO A 31 -36.25 15.36 3.39
CA PRO A 31 -35.49 14.16 3.71
C PRO A 31 -34.52 13.79 2.57
N SER A 32 -33.40 13.17 2.95
CA SER A 32 -32.39 12.64 2.04
C SER A 32 -32.96 11.52 1.14
N ALA A 33 -32.23 11.16 0.09
CA ALA A 33 -32.71 10.09 -0.81
C ALA A 33 -32.83 8.75 -0.06
N LEU A 34 -31.88 8.46 0.84
CA LEU A 34 -31.90 7.25 1.66
C LEU A 34 -32.98 7.32 2.75
N GLU A 35 -33.18 8.49 3.38
CA GLU A 35 -34.25 8.68 4.37
C GLU A 35 -35.63 8.47 3.76
N ARG A 36 -35.88 8.96 2.54
CA ARG A 36 -37.14 8.73 1.83
C ARG A 36 -37.41 7.27 1.50
N ALA A 37 -36.35 6.49 1.26
CA ALA A 37 -36.49 5.06 0.98
C ALA A 37 -36.85 4.26 2.24
N ALA A 38 -36.58 4.80 3.43
CA ALA A 38 -36.98 4.26 4.74
C ALA A 38 -36.74 2.74 4.90
N LEU A 39 -35.60 2.24 4.41
CA LEU A 39 -35.29 0.82 4.47
C LEU A 39 -34.96 0.39 5.91
N PRO A 40 -35.49 -0.76 6.39
CA PRO A 40 -35.23 -1.23 7.75
C PRO A 40 -33.77 -1.64 7.96
N THR A 41 -33.12 -2.16 6.90
CA THR A 41 -31.69 -2.46 6.89
C THR A 41 -31.04 -1.86 5.65
N LEU A 42 -30.25 -0.81 5.87
CA LEU A 42 -29.48 -0.20 4.80
C LEU A 42 -28.19 -1.00 4.57
N THR A 43 -28.00 -1.49 3.36
CA THR A 43 -26.73 -2.09 2.92
C THR A 43 -26.08 -1.18 1.86
N PRO A 44 -24.77 -1.29 1.60
CA PRO A 44 -24.13 -0.48 0.57
C PRO A 44 -24.73 -0.71 -0.82
N GLY A 45 -25.14 -1.95 -1.12
CA GLY A 45 -25.85 -2.30 -2.35
C GLY A 45 -27.20 -1.61 -2.50
N HIS A 46 -28.00 -1.54 -1.43
CA HIS A 46 -29.26 -0.79 -1.43
C HIS A 46 -28.99 0.72 -1.59
N ALA A 47 -28.03 1.24 -0.83
CA ALA A 47 -27.70 2.65 -0.86
C ALA A 47 -27.19 3.10 -2.24
N ILE A 48 -26.28 2.35 -2.88
CA ILE A 48 -25.81 2.70 -4.23
C ILE A 48 -26.94 2.65 -5.25
N ALA A 49 -27.85 1.67 -5.18
CA ALA A 49 -28.99 1.57 -6.09
C ALA A 49 -29.91 2.80 -5.97
N ILE A 50 -30.25 3.20 -4.74
CA ILE A 50 -31.08 4.40 -4.49
C ILE A 50 -30.36 5.67 -4.94
N LEU A 51 -29.06 5.83 -4.60
CA LEU A 51 -28.32 7.04 -4.91
C LEU A 51 -27.99 7.19 -6.39
N SER A 52 -27.69 6.09 -7.08
CA SER A 52 -27.51 6.08 -8.52
C SER A 52 -28.81 6.45 -9.26
N ALA A 53 -29.96 5.90 -8.84
CA ALA A 53 -31.26 6.28 -9.38
C ALA A 53 -31.60 7.75 -9.09
N HIS A 54 -31.32 8.23 -7.87
CA HIS A 54 -31.57 9.61 -7.48
C HIS A 54 -30.66 10.61 -8.22
N GLY A 55 -29.40 10.25 -8.43
CA GLY A 55 -28.39 11.06 -9.10
C GLY A 55 -28.31 10.88 -10.61
N ALA A 56 -29.10 9.97 -11.18
CA ALA A 56 -29.10 9.64 -12.62
C ALA A 56 -29.33 10.89 -13.47
N GLY A 57 -28.59 10.98 -14.59
CA GLY A 57 -28.66 12.14 -15.50
C GLY A 57 -28.10 13.45 -14.93
N GLY A 58 -27.53 13.45 -13.72
CA GLY A 58 -26.99 14.66 -13.07
C GLY A 58 -28.07 15.65 -12.61
N HIS A 59 -29.35 15.22 -12.57
CA HIS A 59 -30.47 16.10 -12.27
C HIS A 59 -30.56 16.51 -10.79
N ARG A 60 -30.00 15.72 -9.87
CA ARG A 60 -30.00 16.02 -8.43
C ARG A 60 -28.63 15.79 -7.82
N LEU A 61 -28.16 16.76 -7.05
CA LEU A 61 -26.90 16.63 -6.31
C LEU A 61 -27.08 15.67 -5.13
N LEU A 62 -26.12 14.76 -4.98
CA LEU A 62 -26.07 13.86 -3.83
C LEU A 62 -25.70 14.64 -2.58
N ARG A 63 -26.39 14.35 -1.47
CA ARG A 63 -26.06 14.96 -0.18
C ARG A 63 -24.86 14.26 0.45
N THR A 64 -24.13 15.01 1.26
CA THR A 64 -23.00 14.47 2.02
C THR A 64 -23.44 13.40 3.02
N THR A 65 -24.60 13.59 3.66
CA THR A 65 -25.20 12.63 4.59
C THR A 65 -25.50 11.29 3.91
N ASP A 66 -26.04 11.32 2.70
CA ASP A 66 -26.33 10.11 1.93
C ASP A 66 -25.07 9.28 1.65
N VAL A 67 -23.98 9.94 1.26
CA VAL A 67 -22.69 9.27 1.00
C VAL A 67 -22.06 8.76 2.30
N HIS A 68 -22.22 9.47 3.41
CA HIS A 68 -21.77 8.99 4.72
C HIS A 68 -22.52 7.72 5.12
N SER A 69 -23.85 7.70 4.99
CA SER A 69 -24.69 6.53 5.31
C SER A 69 -24.36 5.33 4.43
N LEU A 70 -24.10 5.53 3.14
CA LEU A 70 -23.58 4.49 2.24
C LEU A 70 -22.30 3.86 2.82
N CYS A 71 -21.30 4.66 3.18
CA CYS A 71 -20.03 4.15 3.69
C CYS A 71 -20.18 3.47 5.06
N GLN A 72 -21.02 4.03 5.94
CA GLN A 72 -21.27 3.49 7.27
C GLN A 72 -22.05 2.17 7.24
N SER A 73 -22.87 1.95 6.21
CA SER A 73 -23.65 0.72 6.03
C SER A 73 -22.81 -0.52 5.69
N ALA A 74 -21.51 -0.35 5.40
CA ALA A 74 -20.60 -1.45 5.13
C ALA A 74 -20.52 -2.43 6.30
N ARG A 75 -20.71 -3.71 6.01
CA ARG A 75 -20.70 -4.79 6.99
C ARG A 75 -19.30 -5.36 7.12
N PRO A 76 -18.88 -5.78 8.33
CA PRO A 76 -17.56 -6.34 8.54
C PRO A 76 -17.37 -7.65 7.77
N GLY A 77 -16.21 -7.81 7.13
CA GLY A 77 -15.84 -9.01 6.36
C GLY A 77 -16.61 -9.25 5.07
N LYS A 78 -17.42 -8.28 4.60
CA LYS A 78 -18.11 -8.37 3.30
C LYS A 78 -17.34 -7.57 2.24
N GLN A 79 -16.32 -8.19 1.64
CA GLN A 79 -15.45 -7.54 0.64
C GLN A 79 -16.21 -6.85 -0.52
N ARG A 80 -17.34 -7.41 -0.96
CA ARG A 80 -18.21 -6.79 -1.97
C ARG A 80 -18.70 -5.39 -1.57
N ASP A 81 -18.93 -5.16 -0.27
CA ASP A 81 -19.36 -3.86 0.25
C ASP A 81 -18.25 -2.80 0.03
N ALA A 82 -16.97 -3.16 0.18
CA ALA A 82 -15.84 -2.27 -0.10
C ALA A 82 -15.76 -1.92 -1.60
N GLN A 83 -15.91 -2.91 -2.48
CA GLN A 83 -15.93 -2.71 -3.93
C GLN A 83 -17.07 -1.78 -4.35
N VAL A 84 -18.25 -1.94 -3.74
CA VAL A 84 -19.41 -1.07 -3.96
C VAL A 84 -19.11 0.37 -3.54
N ILE A 85 -18.46 0.58 -2.39
CA ILE A 85 -18.05 1.94 -1.96
C ILE A 85 -17.09 2.56 -2.97
N VAL A 86 -16.02 1.85 -3.34
CA VAL A 86 -15.01 2.36 -4.29
C VAL A 86 -15.66 2.73 -5.62
N ARG A 87 -16.48 1.83 -6.18
CA ARG A 87 -17.24 2.07 -7.41
C ARG A 87 -18.17 3.27 -7.29
N ALA A 88 -18.93 3.36 -6.19
CA ALA A 88 -19.85 4.46 -5.95
C ALA A 88 -19.13 5.81 -5.93
N LEU A 89 -17.98 5.91 -5.26
CA LEU A 89 -17.21 7.15 -5.21
C LEU A 89 -16.73 7.60 -6.60
N SER A 90 -16.21 6.67 -7.40
CA SER A 90 -15.80 6.94 -8.77
C SER A 90 -16.99 7.39 -9.64
N ASP A 91 -18.13 6.71 -9.51
CA ASP A 91 -19.36 7.04 -10.26
C ASP A 91 -19.94 8.39 -9.82
N PHE A 92 -19.96 8.71 -8.52
CA PHE A 92 -20.46 9.99 -8.00
C PHE A 92 -19.59 11.16 -8.45
N ARG A 93 -18.27 10.96 -8.51
CA ARG A 93 -17.34 11.96 -9.04
C ARG A 93 -17.58 12.19 -10.53
N ARG A 94 -17.68 11.10 -11.33
CA ARG A 94 -17.85 11.15 -12.78
C ARG A 94 -19.21 11.72 -13.20
N CYS A 95 -20.29 11.21 -12.62
CA CYS A 95 -21.66 11.46 -13.09
C CYS A 95 -22.35 12.62 -12.35
N ASN A 96 -22.07 12.80 -11.05
CA ASN A 96 -22.77 13.79 -10.22
C ASN A 96 -21.91 15.05 -9.93
N LYS A 97 -20.63 15.05 -10.33
CA LYS A 97 -19.64 16.07 -9.94
C LYS A 97 -19.56 16.25 -8.42
N TYR A 98 -19.89 15.19 -7.67
CA TYR A 98 -19.91 15.21 -6.22
C TYR A 98 -18.50 15.51 -5.70
N ILE A 99 -18.43 16.42 -4.72
CA ILE A 99 -17.16 16.79 -4.08
C ILE A 99 -17.12 16.08 -2.73
N LEU A 100 -16.24 15.09 -2.62
CA LEU A 100 -16.02 14.38 -1.37
C LEU A 100 -15.46 15.36 -0.31
N THR A 101 -16.00 15.27 0.90
CA THR A 101 -15.54 16.05 2.06
C THR A 101 -14.47 15.28 2.84
N LYS A 102 -13.70 15.96 3.70
CA LYS A 102 -12.71 15.33 4.61
C LYS A 102 -13.35 14.21 5.44
N LYS A 103 -14.51 14.51 6.06
CA LYS A 103 -15.32 13.54 6.81
C LYS A 103 -15.81 12.38 5.92
N GLY A 104 -16.25 12.67 4.70
CA GLY A 104 -16.68 11.64 3.75
C GLY A 104 -15.55 10.69 3.34
N GLY A 105 -14.35 11.23 3.06
CA GLY A 105 -13.17 10.42 2.75
C GLY A 105 -12.77 9.50 3.91
N ARG A 106 -12.81 10.00 5.15
CA ARG A 106 -12.64 9.20 6.36
C ARG A 106 -13.65 8.06 6.45
N MET A 107 -14.96 8.37 6.35
CA MET A 107 -16.02 7.37 6.45
C MET A 107 -15.88 6.30 5.36
N ALA A 108 -15.48 6.70 4.15
CA ALA A 108 -15.24 5.77 3.05
C ALA A 108 -14.08 4.81 3.34
N LEU A 109 -12.92 5.31 3.76
CA LEU A 109 -11.77 4.47 4.09
C LEU A 109 -12.06 3.54 5.28
N GLU A 110 -12.78 4.02 6.30
CA GLU A 110 -13.21 3.18 7.41
C GLU A 110 -14.21 2.11 6.98
N GLY A 111 -15.15 2.45 6.10
CA GLY A 111 -16.09 1.50 5.50
C GLY A 111 -15.37 0.43 4.69
N ILE A 112 -14.38 0.82 3.88
CA ILE A 112 -13.54 -0.09 3.09
C ILE A 112 -12.75 -1.01 4.01
N LEU A 113 -12.00 -0.48 4.98
CA LEU A 113 -11.23 -1.31 5.93
C LEU A 113 -12.14 -2.29 6.69
N ARG A 114 -13.30 -1.81 7.17
CA ARG A 114 -14.26 -2.65 7.90
C ARG A 114 -14.76 -3.78 7.01
N ALA A 115 -15.17 -3.50 5.78
CA ALA A 115 -15.68 -4.50 4.85
C ALA A 115 -14.61 -5.51 4.40
N MET A 116 -13.37 -5.07 4.26
CA MET A 116 -12.26 -5.94 3.86
C MET A 116 -11.72 -6.78 5.02
N THR A 117 -11.82 -6.29 6.27
CA THR A 117 -11.35 -7.02 7.44
C THR A 117 -12.37 -8.09 7.84
N PRO A 118 -12.03 -9.39 7.79
CA PRO A 118 -12.94 -10.45 8.18
C PRO A 118 -13.32 -10.40 9.67
N ASN A 119 -14.52 -10.90 9.99
CA ASN A 119 -15.10 -10.85 11.35
C ASN A 119 -15.01 -12.19 12.13
N TYR A 120 -14.14 -13.12 11.72
CA TYR A 120 -13.95 -14.38 12.47
C TYR A 120 -12.94 -14.22 13.60
N LYS A 121 -13.07 -15.07 14.64
CA LYS A 121 -12.29 -14.98 15.90
C LYS A 121 -10.77 -14.99 15.71
N VAL A 122 -10.25 -15.58 14.64
CA VAL A 122 -8.81 -15.66 14.35
C VAL A 122 -8.54 -15.04 12.99
N VAL A 123 -8.35 -13.73 12.93
CA VAL A 123 -7.92 -13.06 11.70
C VAL A 123 -6.45 -13.43 11.43
N PHE A 124 -6.16 -14.15 10.35
CA PHE A 124 -4.80 -14.33 9.88
C PHE A 124 -4.21 -12.99 9.43
N GLY A 125 -2.93 -12.75 9.72
CA GLY A 125 -2.24 -11.50 9.40
C GLY A 125 -2.38 -11.08 7.94
N ILE A 126 -2.39 -12.05 7.02
CA ILE A 126 -2.57 -11.81 5.58
C ILE A 126 -3.85 -11.06 5.24
N HIS A 127 -4.96 -11.26 5.97
CA HIS A 127 -6.20 -10.53 5.70
C HIS A 127 -6.11 -9.07 6.12
N LYS A 128 -5.32 -8.75 7.16
CA LYS A 128 -5.05 -7.35 7.55
C LYS A 128 -4.19 -6.67 6.50
N VAL A 129 -3.16 -7.36 6.00
CA VAL A 129 -2.32 -6.90 4.88
C VAL A 129 -3.19 -6.63 3.66
N HIS A 130 -4.03 -7.60 3.27
CA HIS A 130 -4.93 -7.46 2.12
C HIS A 130 -5.91 -6.29 2.28
N ALA A 131 -6.55 -6.16 3.45
CA ALA A 131 -7.49 -5.09 3.73
C ALA A 131 -6.81 -3.71 3.67
N GLY A 132 -5.61 -3.60 4.24
CA GLY A 132 -4.82 -2.37 4.22
C GLY A 132 -4.37 -2.00 2.81
N ALA A 133 -3.81 -2.96 2.07
CA ALA A 133 -3.38 -2.79 0.68
C ALA A 133 -4.53 -2.30 -0.21
N TYR A 134 -5.71 -2.93 -0.10
CA TYR A 134 -6.89 -2.53 -0.85
C TYR A 134 -7.37 -1.12 -0.51
N ALA A 135 -7.35 -0.76 0.78
CA ALA A 135 -7.71 0.59 1.23
C ALA A 135 -6.72 1.65 0.69
N LEU A 136 -5.42 1.38 0.71
CA LEU A 136 -4.39 2.26 0.11
C LEU A 136 -4.56 2.41 -1.40
N LYS A 137 -4.73 1.30 -2.13
CA LYS A 137 -4.98 1.30 -3.58
C LYS A 137 -6.20 2.13 -3.98
N SER A 138 -7.19 2.20 -3.09
CA SER A 138 -8.40 3.00 -3.29
C SER A 138 -8.15 4.51 -3.16
N ILE A 139 -7.04 4.94 -2.57
CA ILE A 139 -6.62 6.36 -2.45
C ILE A 139 -6.05 6.82 -3.79
N ASN A 140 -6.95 7.17 -4.72
CA ASN A 140 -6.57 7.66 -6.03
C ASN A 140 -7.44 8.84 -6.47
N GLU A 141 -7.14 9.41 -7.63
CA GLU A 141 -7.87 10.56 -8.15
C GLU A 141 -9.29 10.22 -8.61
N GLU A 142 -9.54 8.98 -9.02
CA GLU A 142 -10.82 8.51 -9.56
C GLU A 142 -11.89 8.45 -8.48
N THR A 143 -11.55 7.87 -7.32
CA THR A 143 -12.43 7.82 -6.14
C THR A 143 -12.56 9.19 -5.48
N GLY A 144 -11.63 10.11 -5.77
CA GLY A 144 -11.52 11.39 -5.09
C GLY A 144 -10.92 11.30 -3.67
N LEU A 145 -10.54 10.10 -3.22
CA LEU A 145 -9.92 9.89 -1.92
C LEU A 145 -8.55 10.55 -1.83
N TYR A 146 -7.81 10.62 -2.94
CA TYR A 146 -6.56 11.37 -3.03
C TYR A 146 -6.66 12.82 -2.50
N TYR A 147 -7.80 13.48 -2.75
CA TYR A 147 -8.01 14.88 -2.39
C TYR A 147 -8.48 15.09 -0.94
N THR A 148 -8.92 14.01 -0.27
CA THR A 148 -9.66 14.07 1.00
C THR A 148 -9.09 13.20 2.11
N ALA A 149 -8.22 12.23 1.76
CA ALA A 149 -7.63 11.31 2.74
C ALA A 149 -6.75 12.07 3.74
N ASP A 150 -7.08 11.87 5.01
CA ASP A 150 -6.36 12.39 6.17
C ASP A 150 -5.14 11.54 6.50
N MET A 151 -4.08 12.16 7.02
CA MET A 151 -2.85 11.42 7.36
C MET A 151 -3.05 10.40 8.47
N TRP A 152 -3.79 10.75 9.53
CA TRP A 152 -4.11 9.77 10.58
C TRP A 152 -4.83 8.52 10.04
N MET A 153 -5.62 8.65 8.96
CA MET A 153 -6.31 7.51 8.36
C MET A 153 -5.36 6.66 7.51
N VAL A 154 -4.42 7.29 6.80
CA VAL A 154 -3.35 6.58 6.09
C VAL A 154 -2.46 5.85 7.08
N ASP A 155 -2.07 6.49 8.18
CA ASP A 155 -1.30 5.90 9.27
C ASP A 155 -2.01 4.69 9.87
N LYS A 156 -3.32 4.81 10.14
CA LYS A 156 -4.16 3.70 10.60
C LYS A 156 -4.18 2.54 9.59
N ILE A 157 -4.20 2.82 8.29
CA ILE A 157 -4.16 1.78 7.25
C ILE A 157 -2.78 1.11 7.21
N LEU A 158 -1.69 1.88 7.26
CA LEU A 158 -0.33 1.36 7.30
C LEU A 158 -0.07 0.52 8.56
N SER A 159 -0.54 0.95 9.73
CA SER A 159 -0.46 0.17 10.97
C SER A 159 -1.15 -1.18 10.83
N ARG A 160 -2.29 -1.26 10.12
CA ARG A 160 -2.95 -2.56 9.86
C ARG A 160 -2.13 -3.48 8.98
N ILE A 161 -1.43 -2.95 7.98
CA ILE A 161 -0.52 -3.74 7.13
C ILE A 161 0.64 -4.26 7.98
N LYS A 162 1.29 -3.38 8.74
CA LYS A 162 2.39 -3.73 9.64
C LYS A 162 1.99 -4.78 10.68
N GLU A 163 0.89 -4.59 11.39
CA GLU A 163 0.33 -5.57 12.34
C GLU A 163 0.11 -6.94 11.68
N GLY A 164 -0.41 -6.96 10.44
CA GLY A 164 -0.63 -8.18 9.69
C GLY A 164 0.67 -8.90 9.33
N MET A 165 1.71 -8.15 8.94
CA MET A 165 3.02 -8.71 8.63
C MET A 165 3.73 -9.23 9.88
N ASP A 166 3.70 -8.47 10.98
CA ASP A 166 4.31 -8.89 12.25
C ASP A 166 3.65 -10.18 12.76
N GLU A 167 2.32 -10.33 12.59
CA GLU A 167 1.61 -11.58 12.87
C GLU A 167 2.05 -12.75 11.99
N MET A 168 2.29 -12.50 10.69
CA MET A 168 2.80 -13.52 9.77
C MET A 168 4.21 -13.97 10.16
N ILE A 169 5.12 -13.03 10.42
CA ILE A 169 6.49 -13.29 10.85
C ILE A 169 6.50 -14.06 12.18
N SER A 170 5.66 -13.68 13.14
CA SER A 170 5.58 -14.37 14.44
C SER A 170 5.14 -15.84 14.34
N ARG A 171 4.50 -16.21 13.22
CA ARG A 171 4.08 -17.59 12.91
C ARG A 171 5.08 -18.32 12.01
N GLY A 172 6.24 -17.72 11.73
CA GLY A 172 7.27 -18.30 10.88
C GLY A 172 6.97 -18.22 9.38
N VAL A 173 6.03 -17.37 8.96
CA VAL A 173 5.77 -17.14 7.52
C VAL A 173 6.79 -16.14 7.01
N ASP A 174 7.54 -16.51 5.96
CA ASP A 174 8.41 -15.57 5.27
C ASP A 174 7.56 -14.56 4.47
N VAL A 175 7.73 -13.28 4.81
CA VAL A 175 7.02 -12.17 4.15
C VAL A 175 7.87 -11.50 3.07
N ARG A 176 9.16 -11.87 2.94
CA ARG A 176 10.07 -11.27 1.98
C ARG A 176 9.72 -11.71 0.57
N LEU A 177 9.75 -10.76 -0.35
CA LEU A 177 9.44 -10.98 -1.75
C LEU A 177 10.73 -10.98 -2.57
N ASP A 178 10.79 -11.91 -3.53
CA ASP A 178 11.70 -11.75 -4.66
C ASP A 178 11.05 -10.80 -5.67
N LEU A 179 11.65 -9.62 -5.84
CA LEU A 179 11.12 -8.57 -6.70
C LEU A 179 11.24 -8.90 -8.20
N ASN A 180 12.10 -9.85 -8.56
CA ASN A 180 12.29 -10.30 -9.93
C ASN A 180 11.30 -11.41 -10.33
N GLU A 181 10.55 -11.95 -9.36
CA GLU A 181 9.62 -13.04 -9.59
C GLU A 181 8.36 -12.55 -10.34
N ASP A 182 8.09 -13.19 -11.49
CA ASP A 182 6.87 -12.95 -12.25
C ASP A 182 5.68 -13.74 -11.67
N LEU A 183 5.17 -13.21 -10.56
CA LEU A 183 3.99 -13.73 -9.86
C LEU A 183 2.71 -13.69 -10.71
N GLU A 184 2.65 -12.94 -11.81
CA GLU A 184 1.43 -12.87 -12.64
C GLU A 184 1.26 -14.13 -13.50
N ASN A 185 2.38 -14.68 -13.97
CA ASN A 185 2.41 -15.85 -14.85
C ASN A 185 2.69 -17.17 -14.11
N ALA A 186 3.05 -17.12 -12.83
CA ALA A 186 3.21 -18.31 -12.01
C ALA A 186 1.91 -19.14 -11.95
N GLN A 187 2.02 -20.44 -12.24
CA GLN A 187 0.90 -21.38 -12.14
C GLN A 187 0.52 -21.60 -10.67
N GLU A 188 -0.78 -21.72 -10.39
CA GLU A 188 -1.23 -22.09 -9.05
C GLU A 188 -0.91 -23.58 -8.82
N ASP A 189 0.10 -23.86 -8.01
CA ASP A 189 0.38 -25.22 -7.54
C ASP A 189 -0.81 -25.80 -6.75
N GLU A 190 -0.80 -27.10 -6.48
CA GLU A 190 -1.86 -27.79 -5.71
C GLU A 190 -2.15 -27.13 -4.35
N ASN A 191 -1.17 -26.42 -3.77
CA ASN A 191 -1.27 -25.60 -2.56
C ASN A 191 -1.33 -24.08 -2.85
N GLY A 192 -2.11 -23.65 -3.85
CA GLY A 192 -2.22 -22.25 -4.34
C GLY A 192 -2.55 -21.13 -3.32
N TYR A 193 -2.52 -21.40 -2.02
CA TYR A 193 -2.53 -20.40 -0.93
C TYR A 193 -1.24 -19.59 -0.88
N GLU A 194 -0.06 -20.20 -1.00
CA GLU A 194 1.22 -19.47 -0.91
C GLU A 194 1.37 -18.42 -2.02
N LEU A 195 1.00 -18.78 -3.26
CA LEU A 195 1.04 -17.85 -4.38
C LEU A 195 0.06 -16.68 -4.18
N LYS A 196 -1.12 -16.92 -3.60
CA LYS A 196 -2.12 -15.88 -3.29
C LYS A 196 -1.63 -14.93 -2.21
N ASP A 197 -0.91 -15.45 -1.22
CA ASP A 197 -0.32 -14.66 -0.14
C ASP A 197 0.84 -13.81 -0.70
N ARG A 198 1.74 -14.37 -1.52
CA ARG A 198 2.79 -13.60 -2.23
C ARG A 198 2.21 -12.49 -3.11
N LYS A 199 1.16 -12.78 -3.89
CA LYS A 199 0.44 -11.77 -4.70
C LYS A 199 -0.14 -10.66 -3.83
N THR A 200 -0.67 -11.00 -2.66
CA THR A 200 -1.21 -10.03 -1.69
C THR A 200 -0.12 -9.15 -1.11
N LEU A 201 1.02 -9.73 -0.71
CA LEU A 201 2.19 -9.02 -0.21
C LEU A 201 2.76 -8.07 -1.29
N LYS A 202 2.90 -8.53 -2.54
CA LYS A 202 3.32 -7.68 -3.67
C LYS A 202 2.36 -6.52 -3.89
N SER A 203 1.06 -6.80 -3.88
CA SER A 203 0.04 -5.75 -3.98
C SER A 203 0.11 -4.75 -2.82
N ALA A 204 0.45 -5.19 -1.60
CA ALA A 204 0.65 -4.32 -0.45
C ALA A 204 1.87 -3.40 -0.66
N LEU A 205 3.01 -3.96 -1.08
CA LEU A 205 4.23 -3.21 -1.38
C LEU A 205 3.98 -2.11 -2.41
N GLU A 206 3.36 -2.46 -3.53
CA GLU A 206 2.99 -1.51 -4.59
C GLU A 206 2.01 -0.43 -4.11
N SER A 207 1.03 -0.82 -3.29
CA SER A 207 0.02 0.11 -2.76
C SER A 207 0.61 1.10 -1.77
N VAL A 208 1.56 0.67 -0.93
CA VAL A 208 2.31 1.56 -0.02
C VAL A 208 3.14 2.55 -0.83
N ASN A 209 3.96 2.06 -1.78
CA ASN A 209 4.79 2.90 -2.64
C ASN A 209 3.95 3.94 -3.41
N SER A 210 2.90 3.49 -4.09
CA SER A 210 1.99 4.37 -4.85
C SER A 210 1.32 5.42 -3.95
N SER A 211 0.88 5.02 -2.75
CA SER A 211 0.25 5.95 -1.80
C SER A 211 1.23 7.01 -1.30
N ILE A 212 2.45 6.63 -0.93
CA ILE A 212 3.46 7.59 -0.47
C ILE A 212 3.83 8.56 -1.58
N ASN A 213 4.05 8.08 -2.80
CA ASN A 213 4.33 8.94 -3.95
C ASN A 213 3.19 9.92 -4.24
N LEU A 214 1.93 9.48 -4.10
CA LEU A 214 0.77 10.36 -4.19
C LEU A 214 0.80 11.43 -3.09
N LEU A 215 1.11 11.08 -1.84
CA LEU A 215 1.17 12.05 -0.74
C LEU A 215 2.31 13.06 -0.91
N ILE A 216 3.48 12.60 -1.36
CA ILE A 216 4.63 13.45 -1.71
C ILE A 216 4.23 14.44 -2.81
N LYS A 217 3.63 13.93 -3.90
CA LYS A 217 3.13 14.75 -5.01
C LYS A 217 2.10 15.76 -4.53
N ARG A 218 1.17 15.37 -3.65
CA ARG A 218 0.15 16.26 -3.08
C ARG A 218 0.79 17.40 -2.28
N ARG A 219 1.81 17.10 -1.48
CA ARG A 219 2.53 18.10 -0.67
C ARG A 219 3.40 19.04 -1.50
N ALA A 220 3.93 18.57 -2.63
CA ALA A 220 4.76 19.35 -3.54
C ALA A 220 4.02 20.52 -4.22
N ARG A 221 2.70 20.65 -4.02
CA ARG A 221 1.84 21.68 -4.60
C ARG A 221 1.84 21.67 -6.14
N PRO A 222 1.37 20.58 -6.76
CA PRO A 222 1.43 20.41 -8.21
C PRO A 222 0.55 21.46 -8.91
N GLU A 223 -0.37 22.12 -8.22
CA GLU A 223 -1.16 23.24 -8.71
C GLU A 223 -0.34 24.46 -9.16
N ASN A 224 0.94 24.55 -8.79
CA ASN A 224 1.81 25.64 -9.22
C ASN A 224 2.31 25.45 -10.65
N GLU A 225 2.43 24.22 -11.10
CA GLU A 225 2.88 23.86 -12.45
C GLU A 225 1.69 23.64 -13.42
N MET A 226 0.48 23.50 -12.88
CA MET A 226 -0.73 23.30 -13.68
C MET A 226 -1.19 24.57 -14.42
N LYS A 227 -1.68 24.39 -15.65
CA LYS A 227 -2.44 25.44 -16.39
C LYS A 227 -3.63 25.94 -15.57
N LYS A 228 -3.99 27.23 -15.71
CA LYS A 228 -5.06 27.92 -14.95
C LYS A 228 -6.38 27.12 -14.79
N ARG A 229 -6.88 26.48 -15.85
CA ARG A 229 -8.12 25.69 -15.81
C ARG A 229 -7.96 24.39 -15.02
N ALA A 230 -6.84 23.70 -15.17
CA ALA A 230 -6.51 22.49 -14.41
C ALA A 230 -6.31 22.81 -12.94
N LYS A 231 -5.55 23.86 -12.62
CA LYS A 231 -5.38 24.40 -11.26
C LYS A 231 -6.71 24.67 -10.56
N ARG A 232 -7.63 25.37 -11.22
CA ARG A 232 -8.98 25.64 -10.67
C ARG A 232 -9.77 24.36 -10.39
N ARG A 233 -9.68 23.35 -11.27
CA ARG A 233 -10.33 22.05 -11.06
C ARG A 233 -9.70 21.30 -9.89
N TYR A 234 -8.37 21.25 -9.82
CA TYR A 234 -7.62 20.61 -8.74
C TYR A 234 -7.98 21.22 -7.38
N LEU A 235 -7.85 22.54 -7.24
CA LEU A 235 -8.15 23.26 -6.00
C LEU A 235 -9.61 23.17 -5.57
N LYS A 236 -10.54 22.96 -6.51
CA LYS A 236 -11.95 22.72 -6.18
C LYS A 236 -12.14 21.42 -5.39
N TYR A 237 -11.40 20.37 -5.74
CA TYR A 237 -11.52 19.06 -5.12
C TYR A 237 -10.60 18.90 -3.90
N LEU A 238 -9.43 19.53 -3.89
CA LEU A 238 -8.47 19.45 -2.78
C LEU A 238 -9.12 19.91 -1.45
N LYS A 239 -9.19 18.99 -0.48
CA LYS A 239 -9.64 19.27 0.90
C LYS A 239 -8.51 19.17 1.92
N THR A 240 -7.47 18.41 1.59
CA THR A 240 -6.30 18.20 2.45
C THR A 240 -5.03 18.39 1.62
N ASN A 241 -4.10 19.21 2.10
CA ASN A 241 -2.78 19.49 1.48
C ASN A 241 -1.62 18.90 2.30
N GLU A 242 -1.95 18.00 3.22
CA GLU A 242 -0.99 17.30 4.07
C GLU A 242 -0.18 16.30 3.22
N GLY A 243 1.13 16.25 3.46
CA GLY A 243 2.03 15.23 2.94
C GLY A 243 2.21 14.08 3.93
N PRO A 244 3.03 13.08 3.62
CA PRO A 244 3.31 12.02 4.58
C PRO A 244 3.95 12.63 5.83
N SER A 245 3.47 12.22 7.00
CA SER A 245 4.08 12.59 8.28
C SER A 245 5.34 11.77 8.53
N THR A 246 6.15 12.14 9.52
CA THR A 246 7.30 11.31 9.94
C THR A 246 6.87 9.88 10.27
N SER A 247 5.81 9.72 11.06
CA SER A 247 5.26 8.40 11.40
C SER A 247 4.76 7.63 10.16
N THR A 248 4.16 8.33 9.20
CA THR A 248 3.75 7.73 7.92
C THR A 248 4.96 7.20 7.15
N MET A 249 6.05 7.97 7.11
CA MET A 249 7.29 7.59 6.44
C MET A 249 7.97 6.41 7.15
N GLU A 250 8.05 6.43 8.48
CA GLU A 250 8.60 5.31 9.27
C GLU A 250 7.85 4.00 8.99
N MET A 251 6.52 4.01 9.07
CA MET A 251 5.71 2.80 8.82
C MET A 251 5.84 2.32 7.38
N ALA A 252 5.82 3.22 6.40
CA ALA A 252 5.98 2.85 5.00
C ALA A 252 7.37 2.26 4.73
N THR A 253 8.42 2.86 5.28
CA THR A 253 9.79 2.35 5.17
C THR A 253 9.93 0.97 5.82
N ASP A 254 9.43 0.77 7.05
CA ASP A 254 9.45 -0.53 7.73
C ASP A 254 8.73 -1.62 6.92
N ILE A 255 7.53 -1.32 6.38
CA ILE A 255 6.81 -2.25 5.51
C ILE A 255 7.62 -2.57 4.24
N CYS A 256 8.18 -1.56 3.58
CA CYS A 256 8.96 -1.75 2.36
C CYS A 256 10.26 -2.52 2.61
N ILE A 257 10.93 -2.31 3.75
CA ILE A 257 12.10 -3.07 4.15
C ILE A 257 11.75 -4.54 4.32
N LYS A 258 10.69 -4.84 5.09
CA LYS A 258 10.27 -6.22 5.37
C LYS A 258 9.84 -6.98 4.11
N LEU A 259 9.19 -6.31 3.15
CA LEU A 259 8.71 -6.95 1.91
C LEU A 259 9.76 -6.98 0.80
N GLY A 260 10.37 -5.83 0.47
CA GLY A 260 11.23 -5.66 -0.71
C GLY A 260 12.72 -5.46 -0.37
N GLY A 261 13.08 -5.40 0.91
CA GLY A 261 14.45 -5.15 1.35
C GLY A 261 14.82 -3.66 1.42
N VAL A 262 16.02 -3.42 1.93
CA VAL A 262 16.57 -2.07 2.18
C VAL A 262 16.67 -1.24 0.90
N GLU A 263 17.24 -1.82 -0.16
CA GLU A 263 17.46 -1.14 -1.43
C GLU A 263 16.14 -0.62 -2.00
N TYR A 264 15.11 -1.48 -2.02
CA TYR A 264 13.78 -1.09 -2.48
C TYR A 264 13.21 0.07 -1.66
N ALA A 265 13.27 0.00 -0.32
CA ALA A 265 12.75 1.06 0.55
C ALA A 265 13.49 2.38 0.34
N ARG A 266 14.82 2.34 0.19
CA ARG A 266 15.65 3.51 -0.09
C ARG A 266 15.25 4.16 -1.41
N GLU A 267 15.17 3.38 -2.48
CA GLU A 267 14.90 3.88 -3.83
C GLU A 267 13.46 4.36 -4.03
N ASN A 268 12.48 3.69 -3.42
CA ASN A 268 11.07 3.93 -3.70
C ASN A 268 10.36 4.79 -2.66
N ILE A 269 10.86 4.86 -1.42
CA ILE A 269 10.23 5.64 -0.34
C ILE A 269 11.10 6.84 0.03
N VAL A 270 12.36 6.61 0.40
CA VAL A 270 13.22 7.65 0.98
C VAL A 270 13.74 8.63 -0.08
N GLU A 271 14.30 8.13 -1.19
CA GLU A 271 14.86 8.98 -2.24
C GLU A 271 13.82 9.89 -2.90
N PRO A 272 12.59 9.43 -3.24
CA PRO A 272 11.55 10.33 -3.76
C PRO A 272 11.16 11.41 -2.75
N TYR A 273 11.11 11.09 -1.46
CA TYR A 273 10.88 12.08 -0.40
C TYR A 273 12.07 13.04 -0.25
N ARG A 274 13.30 12.60 -0.47
CA ARG A 274 14.49 13.44 -0.38
C ARG A 274 14.59 14.43 -1.54
N LYS A 275 14.19 14.01 -2.73
CA LYS A 275 14.29 14.80 -3.98
C LYS A 275 13.31 15.97 -4.06
N VAL A 276 12.23 15.99 -3.27
CA VAL A 276 11.27 17.10 -3.31
C VAL A 276 11.81 18.36 -2.65
N TRP A 277 11.57 19.50 -3.29
CA TRP A 277 12.10 20.80 -2.87
C TRP A 277 11.75 21.20 -1.42
N TRP A 278 10.61 20.73 -0.90
CA TRP A 278 10.12 21.12 0.42
C TRP A 278 10.72 20.32 1.56
N SER A 279 11.23 19.11 1.32
CA SER A 279 11.99 18.36 2.33
C SER A 279 13.41 18.88 2.48
N ARG A 280 13.90 19.67 1.50
CA ARG A 280 15.28 20.19 1.45
C ARG A 280 16.33 19.09 1.56
N GLY A 281 16.00 17.88 1.13
CA GLY A 281 16.87 16.71 1.27
C GLY A 281 17.01 16.19 2.69
N VAL A 282 16.23 16.70 3.65
CA VAL A 282 16.22 16.23 5.04
C VAL A 282 15.16 15.14 5.18
N VAL A 283 15.63 13.96 5.55
CA VAL A 283 14.82 12.81 5.98
C VAL A 283 15.00 12.69 7.49
N ASP A 284 13.95 12.32 8.21
CA ASP A 284 14.02 12.15 9.65
C ASP A 284 15.05 11.06 10.03
N GLU A 285 15.81 11.27 11.10
CA GLU A 285 16.80 10.33 11.59
C GLU A 285 16.18 8.99 11.98
N SER A 286 14.92 8.98 12.43
CA SER A 286 14.22 7.72 12.74
C SER A 286 14.07 6.84 11.51
N VAL A 287 13.76 7.43 10.34
CA VAL A 287 13.59 6.71 9.08
C VAL A 287 14.93 6.21 8.54
N LEU A 288 15.97 7.03 8.64
CA LEU A 288 17.33 6.63 8.25
C LEU A 288 17.87 5.53 9.17
N GLY A 289 17.61 5.62 10.47
CA GLY A 289 17.99 4.61 11.44
C GLY A 289 17.37 3.23 11.18
N LEU A 290 16.13 3.18 10.65
CA LEU A 290 15.52 1.91 10.21
C LEU A 290 16.30 1.27 9.05
N ILE A 291 16.76 2.07 8.09
CA ILE A 291 17.55 1.61 6.95
C ILE A 291 18.91 1.12 7.42
N GLU A 292 19.63 1.93 8.20
CA GLU A 292 20.97 1.59 8.69
C GLU A 292 20.97 0.35 9.60
N ALA A 293 19.96 0.21 10.46
CA ALA A 293 19.81 -0.95 11.33
C ALA A 293 19.61 -2.24 10.51
N GLU A 294 18.80 -2.18 9.44
CA GLU A 294 18.57 -3.32 8.58
C GLU A 294 19.79 -3.63 7.69
N GLU A 295 20.49 -2.62 7.17
CA GLU A 295 21.73 -2.83 6.41
C GLU A 295 22.76 -3.59 7.24
N ARG A 296 22.96 -3.15 8.48
CA ARG A 296 23.86 -3.85 9.41
C ARG A 296 23.41 -5.30 9.63
N ARG A 297 22.11 -5.54 9.81
CA ARG A 297 21.57 -6.90 9.97
C ARG A 297 21.86 -7.77 8.75
N VAL A 298 21.66 -7.23 7.55
CA VAL A 298 21.91 -7.93 6.28
C VAL A 298 23.41 -8.20 6.07
N GLU A 299 24.29 -7.25 6.41
CA GLU A 299 25.75 -7.43 6.36
C GLU A 299 26.21 -8.51 7.35
N GLU A 300 25.70 -8.51 8.58
CA GLU A 300 26.00 -9.54 9.57
C GLU A 300 25.52 -10.93 9.13
N GLU A 301 24.34 -11.03 8.51
CA GLU A 301 23.83 -12.29 7.94
C GLU A 301 24.69 -12.79 6.78
N LYS A 302 25.08 -11.90 5.86
CA LYS A 302 25.99 -12.24 4.75
C LYS A 302 27.34 -12.74 5.28
N ALA A 303 27.93 -12.04 6.24
CA ALA A 303 29.20 -12.44 6.85
C ALA A 303 29.12 -13.81 7.54
N LYS A 304 27.98 -14.13 8.18
CA LYS A 304 27.76 -15.47 8.77
C LYS A 304 27.66 -16.55 7.71
N ILE A 305 26.96 -16.30 6.60
CA ILE A 305 26.84 -17.26 5.50
C ILE A 305 28.21 -17.49 4.84
N GLU A 306 28.97 -16.43 4.57
CA GLU A 306 30.32 -16.53 3.99
C GLU A 306 31.28 -17.28 4.93
N ALA A 307 31.21 -17.02 6.24
CA ALA A 307 32.00 -17.76 7.22
C ALA A 307 31.61 -19.24 7.31
N ALA A 308 30.31 -19.57 7.23
CA ALA A 308 29.83 -20.94 7.21
C ALA A 308 30.28 -21.69 5.94
N ALA A 309 30.17 -21.04 4.77
CA ALA A 309 30.63 -21.61 3.50
C ALA A 309 32.15 -21.81 3.48
N ALA A 310 32.93 -20.88 4.06
CA ALA A 310 34.37 -21.04 4.19
C ALA A 310 34.75 -22.19 5.12
N ALA A 311 34.01 -22.39 6.22
CA ALA A 311 34.22 -23.51 7.14
C ALA A 311 33.86 -24.86 6.49
N GLU A 312 32.77 -24.92 5.72
CA GLU A 312 32.38 -26.12 4.97
C GLU A 312 33.41 -26.48 3.88
N ALA A 313 33.93 -25.48 3.16
CA ALA A 313 34.99 -25.68 2.18
C ALA A 313 36.30 -26.16 2.81
N ALA A 314 36.66 -25.64 4.00
CA ALA A 314 37.83 -26.11 4.74
C ALA A 314 37.67 -27.57 5.21
N ALA A 315 36.49 -27.92 5.74
CA ALA A 315 36.20 -29.30 6.16
C ALA A 315 36.21 -30.28 4.98
N ALA A 316 35.72 -29.87 3.80
CA ALA A 316 35.78 -30.69 2.59
C ALA A 316 37.22 -30.92 2.11
N ALA A 317 38.09 -29.90 2.22
CA ALA A 317 39.49 -30.02 1.84
C ALA A 317 40.28 -30.96 2.77
N GLU A 318 39.99 -30.95 4.08
CA GLU A 318 40.58 -31.90 5.04
C GLU A 318 40.14 -33.34 4.73
N ALA A 319 38.85 -33.56 4.40
CA ALA A 319 38.36 -34.89 4.05
C ALA A 319 38.97 -35.47 2.75
N GLU A 320 39.34 -34.63 1.78
CA GLU A 320 40.06 -35.08 0.57
C GLU A 320 41.52 -35.45 0.85
N GLN A 321 42.17 -34.80 1.82
CA GLN A 321 43.54 -35.17 2.22
C GLN A 321 43.59 -36.51 2.95
N ASP A 322 42.65 -36.75 3.88
CA ASP A 322 42.56 -38.02 4.61
C ASP A 322 42.24 -39.21 3.68
N ALA A 323 41.41 -39.00 2.65
CA ALA A 323 41.09 -40.03 1.66
C ALA A 323 42.26 -40.33 0.69
N ALA A 324 43.16 -39.39 0.47
CA ALA A 324 44.35 -39.61 -0.37
C ALA A 324 45.42 -40.42 0.37
N GLU A 325 45.63 -40.17 1.67
CA GLU A 325 46.60 -40.90 2.50
C GLU A 325 46.19 -42.38 2.72
N GLU A 326 44.90 -42.72 2.76
CA GLU A 326 44.45 -44.12 2.87
C GLU A 326 44.63 -44.96 1.58
N SER A 327 44.92 -44.32 0.44
CA SER A 327 45.08 -45.01 -0.86
C SER A 327 46.53 -45.40 -1.20
N GLU A 328 47.53 -44.87 -0.48
CA GLU A 328 48.95 -45.16 -0.74
C GLU A 328 49.46 -46.41 -0.01
N ASP A 329 48.74 -46.95 0.98
CA ASP A 329 49.14 -48.17 1.72
C ASP A 329 48.52 -49.48 1.20
N ALA A 330 47.73 -49.44 0.11
CA ALA A 330 47.14 -50.62 -0.54
C ALA A 330 47.89 -51.06 -1.83
N LYS A 331 49.20 -50.79 -1.90
CA LYS A 331 50.11 -51.32 -2.96
C LYS A 331 51.24 -52.13 -2.35
N GLY A 332 50.89 -53.22 -1.67
CA GLY A 332 51.90 -54.11 -1.09
C GLY A 332 51.36 -55.48 -0.71
N GLU A 333 50.90 -56.25 -1.69
CA GLU A 333 50.89 -57.73 -1.78
C GLU A 333 49.67 -58.21 -2.56
N ASP A 334 49.84 -58.50 -3.85
CA ASP A 334 49.63 -59.85 -4.38
C ASP A 334 49.84 -59.87 -5.89
N ALA A 335 51.03 -60.33 -6.27
CA ALA A 335 51.34 -60.81 -7.60
C ALA A 335 51.32 -62.35 -7.56
N ALA A 336 50.20 -62.98 -7.90
CA ALA A 336 50.20 -64.36 -8.39
C ALA A 336 48.91 -64.72 -9.15
N ALA A 337 49.11 -64.96 -10.45
CA ALA A 337 48.43 -65.97 -11.28
C ALA A 337 46.89 -65.90 -11.44
N ASN A 338 46.45 -65.53 -12.65
CA ASN A 338 45.68 -66.49 -13.46
C ASN A 338 45.62 -66.06 -14.94
N GLU A 339 46.44 -66.72 -15.76
CA GLU A 339 46.07 -67.03 -17.14
C GLU A 339 45.08 -68.19 -17.08
N ALA A 340 43.85 -68.02 -17.57
CA ALA A 340 43.07 -69.07 -18.21
C ALA A 340 41.71 -68.52 -18.67
N ASP A 341 41.58 -68.45 -20.00
CA ASP A 341 40.53 -69.15 -20.76
C ASP A 341 39.07 -68.64 -20.69
N GLY A 342 38.38 -68.71 -21.84
CA GLY A 342 36.91 -68.61 -21.86
C GLY A 342 36.29 -67.64 -22.86
N GLU A 343 36.55 -67.90 -24.14
CA GLU A 343 35.56 -67.95 -25.23
C GLU A 343 34.05 -67.69 -24.91
N ALA A 344 33.43 -66.91 -25.80
CA ALA A 344 32.14 -67.16 -26.46
C ALA A 344 30.84 -66.41 -26.03
N LYS A 345 30.11 -66.04 -27.11
CA LYS A 345 28.66 -65.80 -27.31
C LYS A 345 28.12 -64.39 -27.02
N GLU A 346 27.73 -63.66 -28.06
CA GLU A 346 26.53 -63.81 -28.93
C GLU A 346 25.24 -63.29 -28.25
N ASP A 347 24.54 -62.50 -29.07
CA ASP A 347 23.09 -62.38 -29.19
C ASP A 347 22.27 -61.36 -28.36
N GLU A 348 21.82 -60.37 -29.12
CA GLU A 348 20.42 -60.09 -29.43
C GLU A 348 19.43 -59.66 -28.34
N THR A 349 18.82 -58.49 -28.65
CA THR A 349 17.42 -58.10 -28.39
C THR A 349 17.05 -57.77 -26.94
N LYS A 350 16.42 -56.62 -26.64
CA LYS A 350 15.26 -56.00 -27.30
C LYS A 350 15.17 -54.51 -26.94
#